data_AF-A0A5C7QGH0-F1
#
_entry.id   AF-A0A5C7QGH0-F1
#
_cell.length_a   1.000
_cell.length_b   1.000
_cell.length_c   1.000
_cell.angle_alpha   90.00
_cell.angle_beta   90.00
_cell.angle_gamma   90.00
#
_symmetry.space_group_name_H-M   'P 1'
#
loop_
_entity.id
_entity.type
_entity.pdbx_description
1 polymer ?
#
loop_
_entity_poly.entity_id
_entity_poly.type
_entity_poly.pdbx_seq_one_letter_code
_entity_poly.pdbx_strand_id
1 'polypeptide(L)'
;MSIFSAIDIQPLRERLSGWPTINASDLGEPYLLAKLLAAEGYASARMRVFFEPTEILPEAATQAERDAFDEAEPPIPWAEEPGYPVDPEAFHNERWGLIQARHRPVIQIHSIKYVYPQPLTTVFDVPAEWIRIDRKYGQISLLPGPVSAQIPLWSLSLMGAGRVVPHVIQVRYQAGLKNARTKYPHLLDLLYRLALLGILRDQFLPQSGSISADGLSESASFDLDKFGGQLNSEIDALRDAILGIRMTVL
;
A
#
# COMPACT_ATOMS: atom_id res chain seq x y z
N MET A 1 4.11 -9.95 5.49
CA MET A 1 3.73 -11.30 5.05
C MET A 1 3.34 -11.21 3.57
N SER A 2 3.21 -12.32 2.85
CA SER A 2 2.70 -12.29 1.47
C SER A 2 1.25 -12.76 1.47
N ILE A 3 0.41 -12.24 0.58
CA ILE A 3 -0.92 -12.82 0.36
C ILE A 3 -0.85 -14.24 -0.25
N PHE A 4 0.32 -14.64 -0.74
CA PHE A 4 0.60 -15.94 -1.31
C PHE A 4 1.35 -16.86 -0.33
N SER A 5 0.93 -18.11 -0.34
CA SER A 5 1.56 -19.24 0.34
C SER A 5 2.02 -20.28 -0.68
N ALA A 6 2.77 -21.31 -0.25
CA ALA A 6 3.18 -22.41 -1.12
C ALA A 6 2.01 -23.12 -1.83
N ILE A 7 0.80 -23.07 -1.25
CA ILE A 7 -0.43 -23.64 -1.83
C ILE A 7 -0.88 -22.87 -3.08
N ASP A 8 -0.53 -21.60 -3.20
CA ASP A 8 -1.03 -20.71 -4.26
C ASP A 8 -0.24 -20.82 -5.58
N ILE A 9 0.68 -21.78 -5.66
CA ILE A 9 1.48 -22.09 -6.86
C ILE A 9 0.68 -22.89 -7.90
N GLN A 10 -0.32 -23.68 -7.48
CA GLN A 10 -1.09 -24.55 -8.39
C GLN A 10 -1.82 -23.80 -9.50
N PRO A 11 -2.56 -22.70 -9.23
CA PRO A 11 -3.20 -21.93 -10.30
C PRO A 11 -2.21 -21.34 -11.30
N LEU A 12 -0.99 -20.99 -10.86
CA LEU A 12 0.06 -20.53 -11.76
C LEU A 12 0.58 -21.68 -12.64
N ARG A 13 0.76 -22.88 -12.07
CA ARG A 13 1.17 -24.08 -12.82
C ARG A 13 0.14 -24.47 -13.89
N GLU A 14 -1.14 -24.45 -13.55
CA GLU A 14 -2.23 -24.72 -14.50
C GLU A 14 -2.24 -23.73 -15.66
N ARG A 15 -1.92 -22.46 -15.40
CA ARG A 15 -1.82 -21.44 -16.46
C ARG A 15 -0.59 -21.64 -17.32
N LEU A 16 0.54 -22.03 -16.72
CA LEU A 16 1.79 -22.32 -17.43
C LEU A 16 1.67 -23.56 -18.32
N SER A 17 0.95 -24.61 -17.90
CA SER A 17 0.77 -25.82 -18.72
C SER A 17 -0.06 -25.59 -19.99
N GLY A 18 -0.82 -24.49 -20.05
CA GLY A 18 -1.49 -24.04 -21.27
C GLY A 18 -0.55 -23.43 -22.31
N TRP A 19 0.71 -23.15 -21.96
CA TRP A 19 1.70 -22.60 -22.90
C TRP A 19 2.56 -23.70 -23.51
N PRO A 20 2.61 -23.80 -24.86
CA PRO A 20 3.25 -24.93 -25.54
C PRO A 20 4.78 -24.95 -25.39
N THR A 21 5.40 -23.83 -25.00
CA THR A 21 6.86 -23.67 -24.94
C THR A 21 7.44 -23.79 -23.54
N ILE A 22 6.61 -23.82 -22.49
CA ILE A 22 7.08 -23.88 -21.11
C ILE A 22 6.56 -25.15 -20.46
N ASN A 23 7.47 -26.02 -20.05
CA ASN A 23 7.11 -27.17 -19.25
C ASN A 23 7.08 -26.78 -17.76
N ALA A 24 5.87 -26.60 -17.22
CA ALA A 24 5.66 -26.16 -15.83
C ALA A 24 6.25 -27.13 -14.78
N SER A 25 6.46 -28.40 -15.14
CA SER A 25 7.10 -29.39 -14.26
C SER A 25 8.58 -29.13 -14.03
N ASP A 26 9.23 -28.44 -14.97
CA ASP A 26 10.68 -28.23 -14.95
C ASP A 26 11.05 -26.99 -14.12
N LEU A 27 10.05 -26.16 -13.78
CA LEU A 27 10.20 -25.00 -12.92
C LEU A 27 10.03 -25.41 -11.44
N GLY A 28 11.09 -25.21 -10.66
CA GLY A 28 11.07 -25.46 -9.23
C GLY A 28 10.07 -24.57 -8.48
N GLU A 29 9.45 -25.10 -7.43
CA GLU A 29 8.50 -24.36 -6.59
C GLU A 29 9.08 -23.07 -5.98
N PRO A 30 10.35 -23.04 -5.50
CA PRO A 30 10.94 -21.81 -5.00
C PRO A 30 11.01 -20.70 -6.05
N TYR A 31 11.24 -21.06 -7.31
CA TYR A 31 11.29 -20.09 -8.42
C TYR A 31 9.91 -19.50 -8.73
N LEU A 32 8.89 -20.35 -8.81
CA LEU A 32 7.51 -19.91 -9.04
C LEU A 32 7.00 -19.00 -7.91
N LEU A 33 7.30 -19.37 -6.67
CA LEU A 33 6.97 -18.54 -5.50
C LEU A 33 7.71 -17.19 -5.56
N ALA A 34 9.00 -17.18 -5.87
CA ALA A 34 9.76 -15.94 -6.01
C ALA A 34 9.17 -15.01 -7.08
N LYS A 35 8.68 -15.56 -8.20
CA LYS A 35 8.03 -14.77 -9.26
C LYS A 35 6.68 -14.22 -8.84
N LEU A 36 5.90 -14.97 -8.06
CA LEU A 36 4.66 -14.47 -7.46
C LEU A 36 4.92 -13.35 -6.47
N LEU A 37 5.90 -13.51 -5.57
CA LEU A 37 6.30 -12.48 -4.62
C LEU A 37 6.81 -11.21 -5.32
N ALA A 38 7.58 -11.37 -6.40
CA ALA A 38 8.03 -10.24 -7.21
C ALA A 38 6.86 -9.52 -7.91
N ALA A 39 5.89 -10.27 -8.44
CA ALA A 39 4.68 -9.70 -9.04
C ALA A 39 3.84 -8.95 -7.99
N GLU A 40 3.72 -9.49 -6.79
CA GLU A 40 3.04 -8.86 -5.66
C GLU A 40 3.73 -7.55 -5.26
N GLY A 41 5.05 -7.56 -5.07
CA GLY A 41 5.82 -6.36 -4.73
C GLY A 41 5.75 -5.29 -5.83
N TYR A 42 5.81 -5.69 -7.10
CA TYR A 42 5.67 -4.76 -8.22
C TYR A 42 4.28 -4.11 -8.24
N ALA A 43 3.22 -4.91 -8.11
CA ALA A 43 1.85 -4.43 -8.15
C ALA A 43 1.55 -3.54 -6.92
N SER A 44 1.99 -3.92 -5.72
CA SER A 44 1.76 -3.14 -4.50
C SER A 44 2.46 -1.77 -4.57
N ALA A 45 3.71 -1.72 -5.07
CA ALA A 45 4.46 -0.50 -5.26
C ALA A 45 3.82 0.40 -6.33
N ARG A 46 3.40 -0.17 -7.46
CA ARG A 46 2.75 0.57 -8.55
C ARG A 46 1.39 1.16 -8.12
N MET A 47 0.62 0.38 -7.38
CA MET A 47 -0.66 0.83 -6.84
C MET A 47 -0.52 1.78 -5.65
N ARG A 48 0.61 1.71 -4.93
CA ARG A 48 0.85 2.33 -3.62
C ARG A 48 -0.17 1.85 -2.57
N VAL A 49 -0.51 0.57 -2.61
CA VAL A 49 -1.49 -0.07 -1.73
C VAL A 49 -0.88 -1.34 -1.14
N PHE A 50 -0.99 -1.50 0.17
CA PHE A 50 -0.63 -2.76 0.83
C PHE A 50 -1.73 -3.80 0.61
N PHE A 51 -1.37 -5.01 0.18
CA PHE A 51 -2.32 -6.10 -0.04
C PHE A 51 -2.65 -6.89 1.22
N GLU A 52 -1.93 -6.63 2.30
CA GLU A 52 -2.22 -7.09 3.64
C GLU A 52 -2.44 -5.88 4.57
N PRO A 53 -3.15 -6.06 5.69
CA PRO A 53 -3.23 -5.04 6.73
C PRO A 53 -1.85 -4.76 7.32
N THR A 54 -1.35 -3.55 7.11
CA THR A 54 -0.05 -3.07 7.59
C THR A 54 -0.25 -1.97 8.61
N GLU A 55 0.44 -2.10 9.75
CA GLU A 55 0.43 -1.08 10.81
C GLU A 55 1.39 0.07 10.46
N ILE A 56 0.88 1.29 10.51
CA ILE A 56 1.66 2.49 10.26
C ILE A 56 2.02 3.11 11.59
N LEU A 57 3.32 3.16 11.86
CA LEU A 57 3.89 3.68 13.09
C LEU A 57 4.49 5.07 12.84
N PRO A 58 4.33 6.01 13.79
CA PRO A 58 5.03 7.28 13.69
C PRO A 58 6.54 7.06 13.84
N GLU A 59 7.36 7.87 13.17
CA GLU A 59 8.83 7.81 13.28
C GLU A 59 9.33 7.92 14.73
N ALA A 60 8.58 8.62 15.58
CA ALA A 60 8.86 8.75 17.01
C ALA A 60 8.52 7.48 17.84
N ALA A 61 7.98 6.43 17.22
CA ALA A 61 7.70 5.16 17.89
C ALA A 61 8.99 4.53 18.42
N THR A 62 8.89 3.97 19.63
CA THR A 62 10.06 3.43 20.34
C THR A 62 10.54 2.13 19.70
N GLN A 63 11.83 1.81 19.82
CA GLN A 63 12.37 0.57 19.27
C GLN A 63 11.68 -0.67 19.85
N ALA A 64 11.35 -0.65 21.15
CA ALA A 64 10.61 -1.73 21.79
C ALA A 64 9.21 -1.96 21.20
N GLU A 65 8.54 -0.91 20.72
CA GLU A 65 7.26 -1.08 20.01
C GLU A 65 7.46 -1.76 18.66
N ARG A 66 8.54 -1.45 17.94
CA ARG A 66 8.88 -2.06 16.64
C ARG A 66 9.21 -3.54 16.81
N ASP A 67 10.08 -3.84 17.78
CA ASP A 67 10.48 -5.20 18.12
C ASP A 67 9.24 -6.03 18.51
N ALA A 68 8.27 -5.45 19.23
CA ALA A 68 7.03 -6.13 19.59
C ALA A 68 6.15 -6.52 18.38
N PHE A 69 6.23 -5.80 17.25
CA PHE A 69 5.52 -6.19 16.02
C PHE A 69 6.27 -7.28 15.24
N ASP A 70 7.60 -7.23 15.27
CA ASP A 70 8.46 -8.24 14.63
C ASP A 70 8.41 -9.59 15.38
N GLU A 71 8.34 -9.55 16.72
CA GLU A 71 8.25 -10.71 17.61
C GLU A 71 6.83 -11.26 17.77
N ALA A 72 5.81 -10.58 17.22
CA ALA A 72 4.44 -11.09 17.26
C ALA A 72 4.32 -12.42 16.49
N GLU A 73 3.49 -13.34 16.97
CA GLU A 73 3.17 -14.59 16.27
C GLU A 73 1.70 -14.59 15.82
N PRO A 74 1.40 -14.39 14.52
CA PRO A 74 2.31 -14.13 13.40
C PRO A 74 2.87 -12.69 13.36
N PRO A 75 4.02 -12.46 12.70
CA PRO A 75 4.62 -11.12 12.60
C PRO A 75 3.67 -10.16 11.93
N ILE A 76 3.49 -8.98 12.54
CA ILE A 76 2.58 -7.96 12.02
C ILE A 76 3.39 -7.05 11.10
N PRO A 77 3.05 -6.94 9.81
CA PRO A 77 3.77 -6.05 8.91
C PRO A 77 3.56 -4.60 9.35
N TRP A 78 4.65 -3.84 9.43
CA TRP A 78 4.61 -2.44 9.79
C TRP A 78 5.42 -1.57 8.84
N ALA A 79 5.08 -0.29 8.79
CA ALA A 79 5.83 0.73 8.04
C ALA A 79 5.92 2.01 8.87
N GLU A 80 7.02 2.73 8.69
CA GLU A 80 7.24 4.01 9.36
C GLU A 80 6.69 5.17 8.55
N GLU A 81 6.13 6.13 9.26
CA GLU A 81 5.64 7.35 8.67
C GLU A 81 6.06 8.60 9.48
N PRO A 82 6.63 9.63 8.83
CA PRO A 82 6.93 10.89 9.51
C PRO A 82 5.64 11.62 9.85
N GLY A 83 5.64 12.37 10.96
CA GLY A 83 4.48 13.13 11.42
C GLY A 83 3.93 14.09 10.34
N TYR A 84 2.63 14.35 10.39
CA TYR A 84 1.96 15.29 9.51
C TYR A 84 2.17 16.73 10.03
N PRO A 85 2.29 17.71 9.11
CA PRO A 85 2.29 19.10 9.50
C PRO A 85 0.92 19.50 10.02
N VAL A 86 0.89 20.43 10.97
CA VAL A 86 -0.30 21.23 11.22
C VAL A 86 -0.31 22.33 10.17
N ASP A 87 -1.23 22.25 9.22
CA ASP A 87 -1.53 23.35 8.30
C ASP A 87 -2.60 24.23 8.93
N PRO A 88 -2.36 25.52 9.17
CA PRO A 88 -3.37 26.45 9.62
C PRO A 88 -4.62 26.36 8.75
N GLU A 89 -4.50 26.36 7.42
CA GLU A 89 -5.64 26.36 6.49
C GLU A 89 -6.54 25.12 6.64
N ALA A 90 -6.02 24.03 7.21
CA ALA A 90 -6.80 22.83 7.50
C ALA A 90 -7.83 23.03 8.64
N PHE A 91 -7.75 24.15 9.37
CA PHE A 91 -8.64 24.53 10.47
C PHE A 91 -9.50 25.79 10.19
N HIS A 92 -9.57 26.25 8.93
CA HIS A 92 -10.36 27.43 8.54
C HIS A 92 -11.62 27.05 7.76
N ASN A 93 -12.66 27.90 7.80
CA ASN A 93 -13.86 27.82 6.95
C ASN A 93 -14.54 26.43 6.97
N GLU A 94 -14.97 25.98 8.15
CA GLU A 94 -15.65 24.68 8.38
C GLU A 94 -14.80 23.43 8.13
N ARG A 95 -13.52 23.59 7.78
CA ARG A 95 -12.55 22.49 7.74
C ARG A 95 -12.05 22.27 9.15
N TRP A 96 -12.36 21.10 9.72
CA TRP A 96 -11.96 20.73 11.07
C TRP A 96 -10.84 19.69 11.01
N GLY A 97 -9.62 20.14 10.71
CA GLY A 97 -8.43 19.31 10.74
C GLY A 97 -8.45 18.18 9.73
N LEU A 98 -8.56 18.54 8.44
CA LEU A 98 -8.47 17.57 7.35
C LEU A 98 -7.04 17.06 7.19
N ILE A 99 -6.75 15.88 7.74
CA ILE A 99 -5.48 15.18 7.57
C ILE A 99 -5.69 14.12 6.50
N GLN A 100 -4.84 14.12 5.49
CA GLN A 100 -4.89 13.10 4.44
C GLN A 100 -3.78 12.08 4.61
N ALA A 101 -4.15 10.86 4.95
CA ALA A 101 -3.22 9.76 5.14
C ALA A 101 -2.40 9.48 3.87
N ARG A 102 -1.10 9.20 4.03
CA ARG A 102 -0.22 8.87 2.90
C ARG A 102 -0.46 7.47 2.37
N HIS A 103 -0.77 6.51 3.25
CA HIS A 103 -1.11 5.13 2.88
C HIS A 103 -2.62 4.90 2.88
N ARG A 104 -3.13 4.26 1.83
CA ARG A 104 -4.56 4.05 1.59
C ARG A 104 -4.81 2.70 0.93
N PRO A 105 -6.00 2.09 1.09
CA PRO A 105 -7.09 2.54 1.96
C PRO A 105 -6.77 2.35 3.45
N VAL A 106 -7.42 3.12 4.32
CA VAL A 106 -7.25 3.02 5.78
C VAL A 106 -8.29 2.06 6.35
N ILE A 107 -7.85 1.10 7.15
CA ILE A 107 -8.72 0.11 7.80
C ILE A 107 -9.23 0.69 9.13
N GLN A 108 -8.30 1.17 9.96
CA GLN A 108 -8.57 1.65 11.32
C GLN A 108 -7.53 2.69 11.73
N ILE A 109 -7.94 3.68 12.53
CA ILE A 109 -7.03 4.59 13.24
C ILE A 109 -6.97 4.12 14.69
N HIS A 110 -5.76 3.97 15.22
CA HIS A 110 -5.53 3.58 16.61
C HIS A 110 -5.38 4.81 17.50
N SER A 111 -4.59 5.79 17.08
CA SER A 111 -4.43 7.05 17.82
C SER A 111 -3.95 8.19 16.92
N ILE A 112 -4.28 9.41 17.35
CA ILE A 112 -3.74 10.65 16.81
C ILE A 112 -3.22 11.46 17.98
N LYS A 113 -1.98 11.92 17.88
CA LYS A 113 -1.30 12.69 18.93
C LYS A 113 -0.75 13.97 18.35
N TYR A 114 -0.95 15.07 19.05
CA TYR A 114 -0.20 16.31 18.80
C TYR A 114 1.02 16.32 19.71
N VAL A 115 2.21 16.45 19.12
CA VAL A 115 3.48 16.46 19.83
C VAL A 115 4.21 17.76 19.50
N TYR A 116 4.37 18.63 20.50
CA TYR A 116 5.08 19.90 20.30
C TYR A 116 6.55 19.81 20.73
N PRO A 117 7.50 20.22 19.86
CA PRO A 117 8.92 20.22 20.20
C PRO A 117 9.29 21.50 20.97
N GLN A 118 9.08 21.56 22.30
CA GLN A 118 9.79 22.39 23.32
C GLN A 118 8.94 22.67 24.57
N PRO A 119 9.55 22.97 25.74
CA PRO A 119 10.75 22.38 26.35
C PRO A 119 10.42 21.16 27.25
N LEU A 120 9.14 20.94 27.56
CA LEU A 120 8.60 19.63 27.91
C LEU A 120 7.83 19.14 26.68
N THR A 121 8.07 17.90 26.24
CA THR A 121 7.25 17.25 25.23
C THR A 121 5.82 17.18 25.75
N THR A 122 5.00 18.13 25.34
CA THR A 122 3.58 18.16 25.66
C THR A 122 2.89 17.35 24.58
N VAL A 123 2.21 16.28 25.02
CA VAL A 123 1.45 15.40 24.13
C VAL A 123 -0.02 15.64 24.41
N PHE A 124 -0.77 15.93 23.36
CA PHE A 124 -2.23 15.93 23.41
C PHE A 124 -2.73 14.74 22.59
N ASP A 125 -3.28 13.76 23.29
CA ASP A 125 -3.96 12.61 22.67
C ASP A 125 -5.36 13.05 22.24
N VAL A 126 -5.65 12.92 20.95
CA VAL A 126 -6.95 13.25 20.40
C VAL A 126 -7.95 12.18 20.82
N PRO A 127 -9.10 12.56 21.42
CA PRO A 127 -10.12 11.59 21.78
C PRO A 127 -10.63 10.83 20.54
N ALA A 128 -10.79 9.51 20.67
CA ALA A 128 -11.19 8.65 19.56
C ALA A 128 -12.56 9.04 18.97
N GLU A 129 -13.46 9.58 19.79
CA GLU A 129 -14.78 10.02 19.36
C GLU A 129 -14.76 11.29 18.51
N TRP A 130 -13.63 12.01 18.46
CA TRP A 130 -13.46 13.16 17.57
C TRP A 130 -13.07 12.74 16.16
N ILE A 131 -12.53 11.54 16.01
CA ILE A 131 -11.96 11.07 14.76
C ILE A 131 -13.11 10.64 13.84
N ARG A 132 -13.21 11.29 12.68
CA ARG A 132 -14.06 10.87 11.56
C ARG A 132 -13.15 10.49 10.41
N ILE A 133 -13.36 9.30 9.86
CA ILE A 133 -12.49 8.76 8.82
C ILE A 133 -13.29 8.38 7.58
N ASP A 134 -12.84 8.85 6.44
CA ASP A 134 -13.10 8.23 5.15
C ASP A 134 -12.02 7.18 4.87
N ARG A 135 -12.39 5.92 5.03
CA ARG A 135 -11.49 4.77 4.87
C ARG A 135 -10.97 4.64 3.44
N LYS A 136 -11.77 4.99 2.43
CA LYS A 136 -11.40 4.80 1.02
C LYS A 136 -10.34 5.82 0.61
N TYR A 137 -10.59 7.10 0.92
CA TYR A 137 -9.72 8.19 0.53
C TYR A 137 -8.64 8.55 1.55
N GLY A 138 -8.64 7.88 2.71
CA GLY A 138 -7.72 8.14 3.81
C GLY A 138 -7.86 9.55 4.37
N GLN A 139 -9.05 10.14 4.29
CA GLN A 139 -9.31 11.47 4.84
C GLN A 139 -9.72 11.33 6.29
N ILE A 140 -9.06 12.08 7.16
CA ILE A 140 -9.30 12.11 8.58
C ILE A 140 -9.76 13.53 8.91
N SER A 141 -10.92 13.65 9.54
CA SER A 141 -11.44 14.91 10.06
C SER A 141 -11.59 14.79 11.56
N LEU A 142 -11.27 15.87 12.28
CA LEU A 142 -11.29 15.91 13.74
C LEU A 142 -12.44 16.81 14.17
N LEU A 143 -13.57 16.22 14.54
CA LEU A 143 -14.75 16.97 14.97
C LEU A 143 -14.89 16.88 16.49
N PRO A 144 -14.67 17.97 17.24
CA PRO A 144 -14.84 17.96 18.69
C PRO A 144 -16.24 17.48 19.07
N GLY A 145 -16.28 16.44 19.90
CA GLY A 145 -17.51 15.88 20.45
C GLY A 145 -17.99 16.60 21.72
N PRO A 146 -19.11 16.14 22.31
CA PRO A 146 -19.64 16.69 23.56
C PRO A 146 -18.78 16.36 24.79
N VAL A 147 -17.84 15.41 24.66
CA VAL A 147 -16.85 15.12 25.69
C VAL A 147 -15.91 16.32 25.77
N SER A 148 -15.94 17.00 26.92
CA SER A 148 -15.02 18.08 27.25
C SER A 148 -13.62 17.50 27.45
N ALA A 149 -12.91 17.22 26.35
CA ALA A 149 -11.48 17.02 26.44
C ALA A 149 -10.85 18.35 26.88
N GLN A 150 -9.97 18.30 27.88
CA GLN A 150 -9.17 19.46 28.24
C GLN A 150 -8.18 19.71 27.10
N ILE A 151 -8.61 20.50 26.11
CA ILE A 151 -7.73 20.93 25.03
C ILE A 151 -6.68 21.84 25.64
N PRO A 152 -5.41 21.45 25.64
CA PRO A 152 -4.40 22.30 26.25
C PRO A 152 -4.20 23.55 25.39
N LEU A 153 -4.04 24.70 26.05
CA LEU A 153 -3.99 26.01 25.38
C LEU A 153 -2.93 26.09 24.27
N TRP A 154 -1.79 25.39 24.44
CA TRP A 154 -0.74 25.34 23.41
C TRP A 154 -1.22 24.68 22.11
N SER A 155 -2.12 23.70 22.17
CA SER A 155 -2.66 23.03 20.99
C SER A 155 -3.65 23.93 20.23
N LEU A 156 -4.42 24.76 20.94
CA LEU A 156 -5.23 25.81 20.32
C LEU A 156 -4.35 26.86 19.65
N SER A 157 -3.24 27.24 20.28
CA SER A 157 -2.26 28.12 19.65
C SER A 157 -1.66 27.50 18.39
N LEU A 158 -1.47 26.17 18.32
CA LEU A 158 -1.01 25.52 17.08
C LEU A 158 -2.04 25.56 15.96
N MET A 159 -3.31 25.31 16.29
CA MET A 159 -4.41 25.34 15.32
C MET A 159 -4.74 26.77 14.88
N GLY A 160 -4.56 27.77 15.75
CA GLY A 160 -4.97 29.16 15.52
C GLY A 160 -3.86 30.16 15.21
N ALA A 161 -2.57 29.84 15.40
CA ALA A 161 -1.49 30.83 15.23
C ALA A 161 -1.07 31.11 13.78
N GLY A 162 -1.76 30.54 12.79
CA GLY A 162 -1.47 30.87 11.38
C GLY A 162 -0.10 30.42 10.86
N ARG A 163 0.58 29.50 11.57
CA ARG A 163 1.91 28.97 11.18
C ARG A 163 1.86 27.48 10.90
N VAL A 164 2.53 27.06 9.83
CA VAL A 164 2.75 25.64 9.54
C VAL A 164 3.82 25.11 10.49
N VAL A 165 3.48 24.09 11.29
CA VAL A 165 4.46 23.42 12.15
C VAL A 165 4.64 21.98 11.66
N PRO A 166 5.85 21.60 11.20
CA PRO A 166 6.09 20.28 10.62
C PRO A 166 6.13 19.20 11.70
N HIS A 167 5.72 17.98 11.34
CA HIS A 167 5.84 16.74 12.14
C HIS A 167 5.19 16.75 13.53
N VAL A 168 4.23 17.65 13.78
CA VAL A 168 3.53 17.74 15.07
C VAL A 168 2.46 16.67 15.22
N ILE A 169 1.79 16.28 14.14
CA ILE A 169 0.67 15.34 14.21
C ILE A 169 1.21 13.94 13.95
N GLN A 170 1.19 13.09 14.97
CA GLN A 170 1.54 11.68 14.86
C GLN A 170 0.25 10.86 14.75
N VAL A 171 0.15 10.05 13.70
CA VAL A 171 -1.02 9.20 13.46
C VAL A 171 -0.55 7.75 13.46
N ARG A 172 -1.16 6.92 14.29
CA ARG A 172 -1.00 5.47 14.29
C ARG A 172 -2.25 4.84 13.71
N TYR A 173 -2.12 4.10 12.63
CA TYR A 173 -3.27 3.55 11.91
C TYR A 173 -2.89 2.30 11.13
N GLN A 174 -3.88 1.48 10.80
CA GLN A 174 -3.73 0.31 9.96
C GLN A 174 -4.19 0.64 8.55
N ALA A 175 -3.36 0.38 7.54
CA ALA A 175 -3.65 0.61 6.13
C ALA A 175 -3.53 -0.68 5.30
N GLY A 176 -4.16 -0.70 4.14
CA GLY A 176 -4.12 -1.84 3.20
C GLY A 176 -5.46 -2.51 2.98
N LEU A 177 -5.42 -3.67 2.32
CA LEU A 177 -6.61 -4.42 1.94
C LEU A 177 -6.94 -5.49 2.98
N LYS A 178 -8.13 -5.42 3.58
CA LYS A 178 -8.66 -6.51 4.40
C LYS A 178 -9.19 -7.64 3.53
N ASN A 179 -8.66 -8.85 3.70
CA ASN A 179 -9.04 -10.06 2.97
C ASN A 179 -8.94 -9.88 1.44
N ALA A 180 -7.77 -9.46 0.96
CA ALA A 180 -7.54 -9.19 -0.46
C ALA A 180 -7.99 -10.34 -1.38
N ARG A 181 -7.70 -11.58 -0.99
CA ARG A 181 -8.06 -12.81 -1.71
C ARG A 181 -9.56 -12.96 -1.98
N THR A 182 -10.41 -12.65 -0.99
CA THR A 182 -11.86 -12.85 -1.10
C THR A 182 -12.55 -11.64 -1.72
N LYS A 183 -12.11 -10.43 -1.36
CA LYS A 183 -12.78 -9.20 -1.79
C LYS A 183 -12.34 -8.71 -3.16
N TYR A 184 -11.13 -9.06 -3.60
CA TYR A 184 -10.55 -8.60 -4.87
C TYR A 184 -10.03 -9.80 -5.69
N PRO A 185 -10.91 -10.67 -6.21
CA PRO A 185 -10.47 -11.83 -6.99
C PRO A 185 -9.70 -11.42 -8.26
N HIS A 186 -10.04 -10.28 -8.87
CA HIS A 186 -9.34 -9.73 -10.02
C HIS A 186 -7.88 -9.34 -9.72
N LEU A 187 -7.57 -8.98 -8.46
CA LEU A 187 -6.20 -8.68 -8.04
C LEU A 187 -5.33 -9.94 -8.12
N LEU A 188 -5.83 -11.08 -7.63
CA LEU A 188 -5.07 -12.33 -7.69
C LEU A 188 -4.81 -12.76 -9.13
N ASP A 189 -5.84 -12.66 -9.98
CA ASP A 189 -5.72 -12.99 -11.40
C ASP A 189 -4.66 -12.13 -12.10
N LEU A 190 -4.65 -10.82 -11.81
CA LEU A 190 -3.64 -9.88 -12.29
C LEU A 190 -2.23 -10.28 -11.82
N LEU A 191 -2.07 -10.64 -10.55
CA LEU A 191 -0.79 -11.07 -9.98
C LEU A 191 -0.25 -12.35 -10.62
N TYR A 192 -1.13 -13.32 -10.88
CA TYR A 192 -0.77 -14.53 -11.63
C TYR A 192 -0.32 -14.21 -13.05
N ARG A 193 -1.00 -13.29 -13.74
CA ARG A 193 -0.63 -12.87 -15.10
C ARG A 193 0.69 -12.08 -15.12
N LEU A 194 0.96 -11.26 -14.10
CA LEU A 194 2.24 -10.58 -13.93
C LEU A 194 3.39 -11.56 -13.66
N ALA A 195 3.17 -12.55 -12.80
CA ALA A 195 4.16 -13.60 -12.54
C ALA A 195 4.45 -14.41 -13.81
N LEU A 196 3.41 -14.78 -14.56
CA LEU A 196 3.53 -15.44 -15.86
C LEU A 196 4.36 -14.61 -16.86
N LEU A 197 4.08 -13.30 -16.98
CA LEU A 197 4.88 -12.40 -17.82
C LEU A 197 6.34 -12.38 -17.38
N GLY A 198 6.61 -12.35 -16.07
CA GLY A 198 7.96 -12.40 -15.53
C GLY A 198 8.70 -13.71 -15.80
N ILE A 199 7.99 -14.84 -15.87
CA ILE A 199 8.56 -16.15 -16.23
C ILE A 199 8.83 -16.22 -17.74
N LEU A 200 7.87 -15.78 -18.56
CA LEU A 200 8.03 -15.74 -20.01
C LEU A 200 9.23 -14.88 -20.39
N ARG A 201 9.35 -13.68 -19.80
CA ARG A 201 10.49 -12.79 -20.05
C ARG A 201 11.82 -13.45 -19.70
N ASP A 202 11.92 -14.17 -18.58
CA ASP A 202 13.15 -14.87 -18.22
C ASP A 202 13.53 -15.97 -19.22
N GLN A 203 12.55 -16.74 -19.71
CA GLN A 203 12.78 -17.81 -20.69
C GLN A 203 13.13 -17.27 -22.09
N PHE A 204 12.64 -16.08 -22.42
CA PHE A 204 12.92 -15.39 -23.68
C PHE A 204 14.06 -14.36 -23.58
N LEU A 205 14.74 -14.25 -22.44
CA LEU A 205 16.01 -13.51 -22.38
C LEU A 205 16.97 -14.16 -23.36
N PRO A 206 17.64 -13.40 -24.23
CA PRO A 206 18.49 -13.99 -25.25
C PRO A 206 19.68 -14.64 -24.54
N GLN A 207 19.62 -15.96 -24.35
CA GLN A 207 20.83 -16.74 -24.58
C GLN A 207 21.29 -16.33 -25.96
N SER A 208 22.44 -15.66 -26.02
CA SER A 208 23.09 -15.14 -27.22
C SER A 208 23.50 -16.30 -28.16
N GLY A 209 22.54 -17.08 -28.60
CA GLY A 209 22.56 -17.91 -29.78
C GLY A 209 21.52 -17.32 -30.71
N SER A 210 21.98 -16.67 -31.76
CA SER A 210 21.14 -16.25 -32.88
C SER A 210 20.38 -17.46 -33.42
N ILE A 211 19.18 -17.72 -32.94
CA ILE A 211 18.22 -18.59 -33.61
C ILE A 211 17.43 -17.67 -34.54
N SER A 212 18.09 -17.31 -35.65
CA SER A 212 17.43 -16.79 -36.84
C SER A 212 16.71 -17.96 -37.52
N ALA A 213 15.62 -18.43 -36.93
CA ALA A 213 14.65 -19.30 -37.60
C ALA A 213 13.45 -18.43 -38.01
N ASP A 214 13.59 -17.82 -39.19
CA ASP A 214 12.55 -17.41 -40.14
C ASP A 214 11.12 -17.26 -39.55
N GLY A 215 10.74 -16.03 -39.20
CA GLY A 215 9.33 -15.61 -39.03
C GLY A 215 8.65 -15.78 -37.66
N LEU A 216 9.21 -16.54 -36.71
CA LEU A 216 8.55 -16.78 -35.40
C LEU A 216 9.07 -15.90 -34.25
N SER A 217 10.28 -15.36 -34.36
CA SER A 217 10.91 -14.57 -33.28
C SER A 217 10.39 -13.12 -33.20
N GLU A 218 9.93 -12.57 -34.32
CA GLU A 218 9.40 -11.20 -34.39
C GLU A 218 7.95 -11.11 -33.89
N SER A 219 7.15 -12.17 -34.02
CA SER A 219 5.75 -12.19 -33.56
C SER A 219 5.61 -12.39 -32.05
N ALA A 220 6.46 -13.22 -31.43
CA ALA A 220 6.42 -13.46 -29.99
C ALA A 220 6.97 -12.26 -29.17
N SER A 221 8.02 -11.60 -29.66
CA SER A 221 8.57 -10.40 -29.02
C SER A 221 7.61 -9.20 -29.10
N PHE A 222 6.85 -9.08 -30.19
CA PHE A 222 5.83 -8.04 -30.35
C PHE A 222 4.58 -8.23 -29.47
N ASP A 223 4.31 -9.45 -28.99
CA ASP A 223 3.11 -9.73 -28.17
C ASP A 223 3.37 -9.58 -26.66
N LEU A 224 4.58 -9.88 -26.17
CA LEU A 224 4.91 -9.74 -24.74
C LEU A 224 4.87 -8.28 -24.26
N ASP A 225 5.28 -7.34 -25.09
CA ASP A 225 5.23 -5.91 -24.76
C ASP A 225 3.80 -5.38 -24.73
N LYS A 226 2.95 -5.84 -25.65
CA LYS A 226 1.51 -5.53 -25.65
C LYS A 226 0.82 -6.13 -24.44
N PHE A 227 1.11 -7.38 -24.11
CA PHE A 227 0.59 -8.05 -22.92
C PHE A 227 1.01 -7.30 -21.65
N GLY A 228 2.29 -6.90 -21.54
CA GLY A 228 2.77 -6.05 -20.45
C GLY A 228 2.06 -4.69 -20.39
N GLY A 229 1.83 -4.04 -21.54
CA GLY A 229 1.07 -2.79 -21.63
C GLY A 229 -0.37 -2.93 -21.15
N GLN A 230 -1.05 -4.01 -21.54
CA GLN A 230 -2.40 -4.32 -21.08
C GLN A 230 -2.43 -4.54 -19.57
N LEU A 231 -1.51 -5.34 -19.01
CA LEU A 231 -1.44 -5.57 -17.57
C LEU A 231 -1.22 -4.27 -16.79
N ASN A 232 -0.38 -3.36 -17.30
CA ASN A 232 -0.19 -2.05 -16.68
C ASN A 232 -1.48 -1.21 -16.66
N SER A 233 -2.25 -1.24 -17.75
CA SER A 233 -3.56 -0.56 -17.79
C SER A 233 -4.56 -1.17 -16.82
N GLU A 234 -4.55 -2.50 -16.66
CA GLU A 234 -5.39 -3.22 -15.68
C GLU A 234 -4.98 -2.89 -14.24
N ILE A 235 -3.67 -2.77 -13.95
CA ILE A 235 -3.17 -2.30 -12.64
C ILE A 235 -3.71 -0.90 -12.33
N ASP A 236 -3.61 0.02 -13.28
CA ASP A 236 -4.07 1.40 -13.08
C ASP A 236 -5.61 1.46 -12.90
N ALA A 237 -6.38 0.68 -13.67
CA ALA A 237 -7.82 0.58 -13.51
C ALA A 237 -8.22 -0.01 -12.15
N LEU A 238 -7.52 -1.06 -11.70
CA LEU A 238 -7.78 -1.71 -10.40
C LEU A 238 -7.40 -0.78 -9.24
N ARG A 239 -6.31 -0.03 -9.38
CA ARG A 239 -5.93 1.02 -8.43
C ARG A 239 -7.02 2.08 -8.32
N ASP A 240 -7.53 2.57 -9.44
CA ASP A 240 -8.56 3.61 -9.46
C ASP A 240 -9.91 3.07 -8.92
N ALA A 241 -10.21 1.77 -9.08
CA ALA A 241 -11.35 1.13 -8.44
C ALA A 241 -11.21 1.12 -6.89
N ILE A 242 -10.02 0.81 -6.39
CA ILE A 242 -9.71 0.72 -4.95
C ILE A 242 -9.65 2.12 -4.31
N LEU A 243 -8.87 3.03 -4.88
CA LEU A 243 -8.55 4.35 -4.31
C LEU A 243 -9.45 5.48 -4.82
N GLY A 244 -10.26 5.22 -5.85
CA GLY A 244 -11.04 6.22 -6.57
C GLY A 244 -10.32 6.79 -7.79
N ILE A 245 -11.10 7.40 -8.69
CA ILE A 245 -10.63 7.94 -9.96
C ILE A 245 -9.72 9.14 -9.70
N ARG A 246 -8.55 9.13 -10.34
CA ARG A 246 -7.68 10.31 -10.40
C ARG A 246 -8.29 11.31 -11.38
N MET A 247 -8.73 12.47 -10.88
CA MET A 247 -8.95 13.62 -11.73
C MET A 247 -7.58 14.13 -12.17
N THR A 248 -7.00 13.54 -13.22
CA THR A 248 -5.90 14.17 -13.94
C THR A 248 -6.44 15.40 -14.64
N VAL A 249 -6.12 16.57 -14.12
CA VAL A 249 -6.25 17.81 -14.87
C VAL A 249 -5.22 17.72 -15.99
N LEU A 250 -5.71 17.58 -17.23
CA LEU A 250 -4.91 17.62 -18.45
C LEU A 250 -4.33 19.03 -18.67
#